data_AF-A0A3B5QFD9-F1
#
_entry.id   AF-A0A3B5QFD9-F1
#
_cell.length_a   1.000
_cell.length_b   1.000
_cell.length_c   1.000
_cell.angle_alpha   90.00
_cell.angle_beta   90.00
_cell.angle_gamma   90.00
#
_symmetry.space_group_name_H-M   'P 1'
#
loop_
_entity.id
_entity.type
_entity.pdbx_description
1 polymer ?
#
loop_
_entity_poly.entity_id
_entity_poly.type
_entity_poly.pdbx_seq_one_letter_code
_entity_poly.pdbx_strand_id
1 'polypeptide(L)'
;QSGLVPAYSAESDSEDEGAEKDEKEGRLTDWTIIDGLSLLCQTGKRLEHAFIKLDLKDKALTDIVAISSYIHIRFLDLSNNYISDLSPLAPMTHLLWLKVDTNSVTSLKGQPLAEFTFLQWLSVASNQLVDIEGLVGPSLETLILSGNSIQKISGLQSADFANLVILELRANQLETTSGFDLPNLRKLYLVIQASSGLQVQTAAVCGF
;
A
#
# COMPACT_ATOMS: atom_id res chain seq x y z
N GLN A 1 44.37 60.05 -30.50
CA GLN A 1 43.71 58.76 -30.20
C GLN A 1 43.43 58.79 -28.69
N SER A 2 42.37 59.40 -28.12
CA SER A 2 40.90 59.29 -28.36
C SER A 2 40.47 57.84 -28.59
N GLY A 3 39.65 57.17 -27.77
CA GLY A 3 39.02 57.40 -26.46
C GLY A 3 39.02 56.02 -25.76
N LEU A 4 38.11 55.59 -24.89
CA LEU A 4 36.91 56.11 -24.24
C LEU A 4 36.39 54.89 -23.42
N VAL A 5 36.16 55.05 -22.12
CA VAL A 5 35.25 54.21 -21.30
C VAL A 5 34.21 55.22 -20.77
N PRO A 6 32.92 54.92 -20.48
CA PRO A 6 32.17 53.65 -20.47
C PRO A 6 30.84 53.69 -21.24
N ALA A 7 30.15 52.55 -21.36
CA ALA A 7 28.68 52.53 -21.44
C ALA A 7 28.14 51.41 -20.55
N TYR A 8 27.57 51.80 -19.40
CA TYR A 8 26.57 51.01 -18.67
C TYR A 8 25.28 51.13 -19.48
N SER A 9 24.89 50.07 -20.18
CA SER A 9 23.53 49.92 -20.70
C SER A 9 22.72 49.19 -19.64
N ALA A 10 21.87 49.95 -18.95
CA ALA A 10 20.73 49.41 -18.24
C ALA A 10 19.72 48.95 -19.29
N GLU A 11 19.59 47.63 -19.45
CA GLU A 11 18.41 47.05 -20.09
C GLU A 11 17.51 46.51 -18.97
N SER A 12 16.37 47.18 -18.87
CA SER A 12 15.23 46.89 -18.03
C SER A 12 14.50 45.64 -18.51
N ASP A 13 14.05 44.85 -17.53
CA ASP A 13 12.76 44.17 -17.46
C ASP A 13 12.20 43.57 -18.76
N SER A 14 12.37 42.26 -18.89
CA SER A 14 11.31 41.42 -19.42
C SER A 14 11.17 40.20 -18.52
N GLU A 15 10.03 40.17 -17.85
CA GLU A 15 9.44 39.10 -17.07
C GLU A 15 9.71 37.72 -17.69
N ASP A 16 10.28 36.81 -16.89
CA ASP A 16 10.05 35.38 -17.03
C ASP A 16 9.57 34.86 -15.66
N GLU A 17 8.44 35.39 -15.22
CA GLU A 17 7.56 34.69 -14.28
C GLU A 17 6.90 33.53 -15.06
N GLY A 18 7.60 32.42 -15.19
CA GLY A 18 7.16 31.31 -16.05
C GLY A 18 7.59 29.92 -15.62
N ALA A 19 8.14 29.74 -14.41
CA ALA A 19 8.30 28.41 -13.85
C ALA A 19 6.94 27.96 -13.28
N GLU A 20 6.04 27.55 -14.17
CA GLU A 20 4.77 26.89 -13.85
C GLU A 20 5.02 25.80 -12.80
N LYS A 21 4.52 26.07 -11.58
CA LYS A 21 4.25 25.08 -10.56
C LYS A 21 3.17 24.12 -11.08
N ASP A 22 3.56 23.21 -11.96
CA ASP A 22 2.86 21.94 -12.11
C ASP A 22 3.24 21.04 -10.93
N GLU A 23 2.88 21.47 -9.72
CA GLU A 23 2.74 20.54 -8.59
C GLU A 23 1.57 19.62 -8.96
N LYS A 24 1.88 18.55 -9.70
CA LYS A 24 0.91 17.52 -10.08
C LYS A 24 0.13 17.11 -8.82
N GLU A 25 -1.15 17.47 -8.78
CA GLU A 25 -2.03 17.15 -7.66
C GLU A 25 -1.92 15.66 -7.32
N GLY A 26 -1.74 15.36 -6.03
CA GLY A 26 -1.61 13.99 -5.54
C GLY A 26 -0.24 13.33 -5.73
N ARG A 27 0.80 14.05 -6.19
CA ARG A 27 2.17 13.51 -6.18
C ARG A 27 2.77 13.55 -4.77
N LEU A 28 3.37 12.44 -4.35
CA LEU A 28 4.12 12.38 -3.10
C LEU A 28 5.36 13.28 -3.16
N THR A 29 5.47 14.21 -2.21
CA THR A 29 6.60 15.16 -2.08
C THR A 29 7.49 14.80 -0.89
N ASP A 30 8.74 15.26 -0.90
CA ASP A 30 9.67 15.08 0.22
C ASP A 30 9.13 15.67 1.52
N TRP A 31 8.44 16.81 1.46
CA TRP A 31 7.82 17.43 2.63
C TRP A 31 6.73 16.54 3.23
N THR A 32 5.87 15.96 2.39
CA THR A 32 4.83 15.02 2.83
C THR A 32 5.44 13.79 3.48
N ILE A 33 6.57 13.29 2.95
CA ILE A 33 7.27 12.15 3.54
C ILE A 33 7.86 12.53 4.89
N ILE A 34 8.62 13.63 4.97
CA ILE A 34 9.26 14.10 6.21
C ILE A 34 8.23 14.28 7.33
N ASP A 35 7.07 14.85 7.03
CA ASP A 35 5.96 15.02 7.98
C ASP A 35 5.41 13.67 8.50
N GLY A 36 5.41 12.63 7.67
CA GLY A 36 4.89 11.31 8.01
C GLY A 36 5.90 10.35 8.66
N LEU A 37 7.20 10.67 8.62
CA LEU A 37 8.25 9.79 9.14
C LEU A 37 8.28 9.76 10.67
N SER A 38 8.40 8.56 11.23
CA SER A 38 8.51 8.35 12.67
C SER A 38 9.26 7.06 13.02
N LEU A 39 9.55 6.88 14.31
CA LEU A 39 10.32 5.75 14.87
C LEU A 39 11.75 5.64 14.32
N LEU A 40 12.65 6.45 14.85
CA LEU A 40 14.08 6.39 14.52
C LEU A 40 14.73 5.16 15.15
N CYS A 41 15.35 4.31 14.33
CA CYS A 41 16.04 3.09 14.76
C CYS A 41 17.47 3.04 14.22
N GLN A 42 18.36 2.34 14.93
CA GLN A 42 19.70 2.03 14.43
C GLN A 42 19.61 0.94 13.35
N THR A 43 20.31 1.13 12.24
CA THR A 43 20.46 0.10 11.21
C THR A 43 21.58 -0.87 11.63
N GLY A 44 21.64 -2.04 10.99
CA GLY A 44 22.62 -3.09 11.33
C GLY A 44 24.08 -2.68 11.17
N LYS A 45 24.36 -1.59 10.44
CA LYS A 45 25.67 -0.95 10.41
C LYS A 45 25.70 0.06 11.55
N ARG A 46 26.56 -0.18 12.54
CA ARG A 46 26.63 0.44 13.89
C ARG A 46 26.64 1.98 14.01
N LEU A 47 26.43 2.74 12.94
CA LEU A 47 26.46 4.21 12.93
C LEU A 47 25.33 4.88 12.13
N GLU A 48 24.47 4.13 11.44
CA GLU A 48 23.38 4.72 10.63
C GLU A 48 22.03 4.59 11.35
N HIS A 49 21.21 5.64 11.26
CA HIS A 49 19.84 5.62 11.75
C HIS A 49 18.88 5.75 10.58
N ALA A 50 17.73 5.10 10.68
CA ALA A 50 16.65 5.24 9.73
C ALA A 50 15.30 5.30 10.45
N PHE A 51 14.38 6.09 9.92
CA PHE A 51 12.99 6.00 10.29
C PHE A 51 12.39 4.73 9.69
N ILE A 52 11.60 4.00 10.50
CA ILE A 52 11.02 2.72 10.08
C ILE A 52 9.50 2.76 9.96
N LYS A 53 8.86 3.87 10.33
CA LYS A 53 7.42 4.09 10.19
C LYS A 53 7.15 5.31 9.33
N LEU A 54 6.19 5.19 8.44
CA LEU A 54 5.73 6.27 7.57
C LEU A 54 4.19 6.26 7.51
N ASP A 55 3.60 7.39 7.88
CA ASP A 55 2.16 7.64 7.80
C ASP A 55 1.88 8.66 6.68
N LEU A 56 1.22 8.19 5.61
CA LEU A 56 0.80 8.97 4.45
C LEU A 56 -0.72 8.91 4.29
N LYS A 57 -1.45 8.71 5.39
CA LYS A 57 -2.90 8.68 5.40
C LYS A 57 -3.51 10.04 5.08
N ASP A 58 -4.62 10.06 4.33
CA ASP A 58 -5.40 11.27 4.01
C ASP A 58 -4.57 12.36 3.30
N LYS A 59 -3.72 11.99 2.32
CA LYS A 59 -2.83 12.93 1.61
C LYS A 59 -3.24 13.18 0.15
N ALA A 60 -4.40 12.64 -0.27
CA ALA A 60 -4.93 12.73 -1.63
C ALA A 60 -3.95 12.22 -2.72
N LEU A 61 -3.12 11.23 -2.37
CA LEU A 61 -2.03 10.75 -3.24
C LEU A 61 -2.56 9.90 -4.39
N THR A 62 -2.00 10.10 -5.58
CA THR A 62 -2.20 9.27 -6.77
C THR A 62 -0.89 8.62 -7.22
N ASP A 63 0.24 9.28 -6.97
CA ASP A 63 1.60 8.85 -7.32
C ASP A 63 2.49 8.83 -6.08
N ILE A 64 3.08 7.67 -5.79
CA ILE A 64 3.98 7.45 -4.66
C ILE A 64 5.40 7.06 -5.07
N VAL A 65 5.83 7.32 -6.32
CA VAL A 65 7.16 6.93 -6.85
C VAL A 65 8.30 7.41 -5.94
N ALA A 66 8.16 8.59 -5.33
CA ALA A 66 9.14 9.17 -4.41
C ALA A 66 9.43 8.30 -3.16
N ILE A 67 8.51 7.40 -2.78
CA ILE A 67 8.67 6.52 -1.61
C ILE A 67 9.73 5.42 -1.83
N SER A 68 10.09 5.13 -3.08
CA SER A 68 10.96 4.00 -3.47
C SER A 68 12.36 4.06 -2.86
N SER A 69 12.83 5.24 -2.44
CA SER A 69 14.14 5.43 -1.79
C SER A 69 14.12 5.11 -0.30
N TYR A 70 12.95 5.00 0.33
CA TYR A 70 12.79 4.78 1.77
C TYR A 70 12.77 3.29 2.14
N ILE A 71 13.81 2.57 1.75
CA ILE A 71 13.94 1.09 1.86
C ILE A 71 13.92 0.55 3.30
N HIS A 72 14.09 1.43 4.29
CA HIS A 72 14.12 1.08 5.71
C HIS A 72 12.74 1.09 6.38
N ILE A 73 11.68 1.49 5.66
CA ILE A 73 10.31 1.44 6.19
C ILE A 73 9.88 -0.01 6.46
N ARG A 74 9.23 -0.20 7.61
CA ARG A 74 8.70 -1.47 8.12
C ARG A 74 7.20 -1.38 8.40
N PHE A 75 6.71 -0.18 8.72
CA PHE A 75 5.30 0.11 9.00
C PHE A 75 4.84 1.25 8.10
N LEU A 76 3.93 0.97 7.17
CA LEU A 76 3.47 1.94 6.17
C LEU A 76 1.94 2.03 6.15
N ASP A 77 1.42 3.23 6.39
CA ASP A 77 0.00 3.55 6.19
C ASP A 77 -0.15 4.48 4.97
N LEU A 78 -0.85 4.00 3.94
CA LEU A 78 -1.20 4.71 2.71
C LEU A 78 -2.73 4.89 2.59
N SER A 79 -3.48 4.70 3.69
CA SER A 79 -4.93 4.68 3.63
C SER A 79 -5.54 6.01 3.19
N ASN A 80 -6.75 5.97 2.63
CA ASN A 80 -7.52 7.16 2.24
C ASN A 80 -6.76 8.05 1.25
N ASN A 81 -6.29 7.43 0.17
CA ASN A 81 -5.69 8.11 -0.97
C ASN A 81 -6.39 7.62 -2.25
N TYR A 82 -5.81 7.88 -3.41
CA TYR A 82 -6.32 7.49 -4.72
C TYR A 82 -5.32 6.59 -5.46
N ILE A 83 -4.53 5.82 -4.72
CA ILE A 83 -3.44 5.01 -5.25
C ILE A 83 -4.00 3.75 -5.90
N SER A 84 -3.55 3.45 -7.11
CA SER A 84 -3.86 2.19 -7.81
C SER A 84 -2.61 1.35 -8.08
N ASP A 85 -1.43 1.97 -8.11
CA ASP A 85 -0.14 1.31 -8.37
C ASP A 85 0.71 1.26 -7.10
N LEU A 86 1.02 0.04 -6.65
CA LEU A 86 1.88 -0.23 -5.51
C LEU A 86 3.30 -0.63 -5.94
N SER A 87 3.61 -0.65 -7.24
CA SER A 87 4.95 -0.97 -7.75
C SER A 87 6.09 -0.17 -7.12
N PRO A 88 5.92 1.12 -6.71
CA PRO A 88 6.97 1.86 -6.00
C PRO A 88 7.36 1.28 -4.64
N LEU A 89 6.55 0.38 -4.07
CA LEU A 89 6.85 -0.28 -2.80
C LEU A 89 7.84 -1.45 -2.97
N ALA A 90 8.15 -1.90 -4.19
CA ALA A 90 8.99 -3.06 -4.46
C ALA A 90 10.34 -3.07 -3.71
N PRO A 91 11.05 -1.94 -3.52
CA PRO A 91 12.31 -1.93 -2.77
C PRO A 91 12.17 -2.24 -1.27
N MET A 92 10.97 -2.16 -0.69
CA MET A 92 10.70 -2.31 0.74
C MET A 92 10.50 -3.77 1.15
N THR A 93 11.44 -4.64 0.79
CA THR A 93 11.36 -6.11 0.99
C THR A 93 11.24 -6.58 2.45
N HIS A 94 11.45 -5.67 3.41
CA HIS A 94 11.39 -5.95 4.84
C HIS A 94 10.14 -5.33 5.51
N LEU A 95 9.12 -4.93 4.75
CA LEU A 95 7.84 -4.50 5.31
C LEU A 95 7.26 -5.57 6.25
N LEU A 96 6.76 -5.13 7.40
CA LEU A 96 6.10 -5.95 8.41
C LEU A 96 4.60 -5.67 8.46
N TRP A 97 4.22 -4.41 8.22
CA TRP A 97 2.85 -3.93 8.30
C TRP A 97 2.58 -2.94 7.17
N LEU A 98 1.53 -3.22 6.38
CA LEU A 98 1.10 -2.39 5.27
C LEU A 98 -0.41 -2.19 5.29
N LYS A 99 -0.83 -0.94 5.24
CA LYS A 99 -2.24 -0.55 5.10
C LYS A 99 -2.41 0.32 3.87
N VAL A 100 -3.28 -0.11 2.96
CA VAL A 100 -3.62 0.58 1.70
C VAL A 100 -5.14 0.70 1.59
N ASP A 101 -5.83 0.88 2.71
CA ASP A 101 -7.29 0.93 2.76
C ASP A 101 -7.84 2.16 2.04
N THR A 102 -9.06 2.10 1.50
CA THR A 102 -9.73 3.24 0.87
C THR A 102 -8.84 3.88 -0.21
N ASN A 103 -8.51 3.08 -1.22
CA ASN A 103 -7.70 3.46 -2.37
C ASN A 103 -8.38 2.97 -3.66
N SER A 104 -7.66 3.00 -4.78
CA SER A 104 -8.15 2.63 -6.11
C SER A 104 -7.50 1.35 -6.65
N VAL A 105 -7.08 0.43 -5.77
CA VAL A 105 -6.43 -0.82 -6.19
C VAL A 105 -7.48 -1.78 -6.75
N THR A 106 -7.29 -2.20 -8.00
CA THR A 106 -8.23 -3.09 -8.72
C THR A 106 -7.72 -4.52 -8.87
N SER A 107 -6.39 -4.72 -8.76
CA SER A 107 -5.76 -6.03 -8.83
C SER A 107 -4.47 -6.06 -8.02
N LEU A 108 -4.18 -7.24 -7.44
CA LEU A 108 -2.91 -7.53 -6.76
C LEU A 108 -1.88 -8.16 -7.71
N LYS A 109 -2.32 -8.58 -8.90
CA LYS A 109 -1.44 -9.15 -9.93
C LYS A 109 -0.50 -8.08 -10.47
N GLY A 110 0.80 -8.41 -10.49
CA GLY A 110 1.85 -7.48 -10.92
C GLY A 110 2.25 -6.46 -9.85
N GLN A 111 1.60 -6.45 -8.68
CA GLN A 111 2.02 -5.69 -7.52
C GLN A 111 3.16 -6.45 -6.78
N PRO A 112 4.02 -5.77 -6.02
CA PRO A 112 5.23 -6.37 -5.44
C PRO A 112 4.97 -7.22 -4.19
N LEU A 113 3.76 -7.77 -4.00
CA LEU A 113 3.39 -8.47 -2.77
C LEU A 113 4.23 -9.72 -2.52
N ALA A 114 4.67 -10.40 -3.58
CA ALA A 114 5.58 -11.55 -3.47
C ALA A 114 6.97 -11.18 -2.91
N GLU A 115 7.39 -9.90 -3.02
CA GLU A 115 8.67 -9.42 -2.49
C GLU A 115 8.61 -9.21 -0.97
N PHE A 116 7.41 -9.07 -0.40
CA PHE A 116 7.20 -8.77 1.02
C PHE A 116 7.18 -10.04 1.88
N THR A 117 8.27 -10.80 1.80
CA THR A 117 8.42 -12.10 2.49
C THR A 117 8.32 -12.02 4.02
N PHE A 118 8.51 -10.84 4.62
CA PHE A 118 8.38 -10.60 6.05
C PHE A 118 7.05 -9.94 6.46
N LEU A 119 6.14 -9.68 5.52
CA LEU A 119 4.88 -8.98 5.81
C LEU A 119 3.99 -9.86 6.68
N GLN A 120 3.64 -9.34 7.86
CA GLN A 120 2.82 -10.04 8.86
C GLN A 120 1.38 -9.52 8.88
N TRP A 121 1.18 -8.26 8.50
CA TRP A 121 -0.13 -7.63 8.51
C TRP A 121 -0.35 -6.84 7.23
N LEU A 122 -1.42 -7.17 6.51
CA LEU A 122 -1.83 -6.50 5.28
C LEU A 122 -3.31 -6.15 5.35
N SER A 123 -3.64 -4.90 5.03
CA SER A 123 -5.01 -4.47 4.78
C SER A 123 -5.10 -3.72 3.48
N VAL A 124 -6.01 -4.19 2.62
CA VAL A 124 -6.40 -3.61 1.33
C VAL A 124 -7.92 -3.42 1.33
N ALA A 125 -8.46 -2.98 2.47
CA ALA A 125 -9.90 -2.85 2.65
C ALA A 125 -10.45 -1.67 1.83
N SER A 126 -11.72 -1.71 1.47
CA SER A 126 -12.40 -0.62 0.75
C SER A 126 -11.65 -0.21 -0.53
N ASN A 127 -11.25 -1.21 -1.32
CA ASN A 127 -10.66 -1.04 -2.65
C ASN A 127 -11.61 -1.66 -3.70
N GLN A 128 -11.11 -1.93 -4.90
CA GLN A 128 -11.91 -2.39 -6.05
C GLN A 128 -11.48 -3.78 -6.53
N LEU A 129 -10.94 -4.61 -5.62
CA LEU A 129 -10.50 -5.97 -5.94
C LEU A 129 -11.68 -6.87 -6.29
N VAL A 130 -11.53 -7.70 -7.32
CA VAL A 130 -12.51 -8.73 -7.74
C VAL A 130 -12.05 -10.16 -7.44
N ASP A 131 -10.76 -10.34 -7.21
CA ASP A 131 -10.08 -11.56 -6.79
C ASP A 131 -8.81 -11.19 -6.00
N ILE A 132 -8.01 -12.19 -5.65
CA ILE A 132 -6.74 -12.04 -4.93
C ILE A 132 -5.56 -12.64 -5.71
N GLU A 133 -5.69 -12.77 -7.04
CA GLU A 133 -4.62 -13.32 -7.87
C GLU A 133 -3.33 -12.50 -7.70
N GLY A 134 -2.20 -13.18 -7.50
CA GLY A 134 -0.90 -12.54 -7.30
C GLY A 134 -0.54 -12.23 -5.84
N LEU A 135 -1.46 -12.44 -4.88
CA LEU A 135 -1.13 -12.35 -3.46
C LEU A 135 -0.42 -13.62 -2.98
N VAL A 136 0.76 -13.45 -2.39
CA VAL A 136 1.53 -14.48 -1.70
C VAL A 136 2.00 -13.89 -0.37
N GLY A 137 1.89 -14.63 0.73
CA GLY A 137 2.12 -14.10 2.07
C GLY A 137 2.66 -15.13 3.06
N PRO A 138 3.90 -15.62 2.88
CA PRO A 138 4.42 -16.73 3.67
C PRO A 138 4.52 -16.41 5.17
N SER A 139 4.72 -15.13 5.51
CA SER A 139 4.76 -14.64 6.91
C SER A 139 3.47 -13.97 7.35
N LEU A 140 2.44 -13.92 6.50
CA LEU A 140 1.25 -13.12 6.75
C LEU A 140 0.40 -13.77 7.86
N GLU A 141 0.13 -13.03 8.92
CA GLU A 141 -0.67 -13.46 10.07
C GLU A 141 -2.08 -12.88 10.01
N THR A 142 -2.23 -11.67 9.47
CA THR A 142 -3.51 -10.98 9.33
C THR A 142 -3.69 -10.40 7.93
N LEU A 143 -4.80 -10.76 7.29
CA LEU A 143 -5.21 -10.25 5.98
C LEU A 143 -6.61 -9.66 6.05
N ILE A 144 -6.73 -8.39 5.68
CA ILE A 144 -8.00 -7.65 5.64
C ILE A 144 -8.29 -7.22 4.21
N LEU A 145 -9.41 -7.72 3.69
CA LEU A 145 -9.89 -7.51 2.32
C LEU A 145 -11.35 -7.04 2.31
N SER A 146 -11.87 -6.56 3.44
CA SER A 146 -13.26 -6.15 3.55
C SER A 146 -13.60 -4.97 2.63
N GLY A 147 -14.84 -4.89 2.16
CA GLY A 147 -15.29 -3.77 1.34
C GLY A 147 -14.72 -3.75 -0.08
N ASN A 148 -14.37 -4.93 -0.63
CA ASN A 148 -14.00 -5.08 -2.04
C ASN A 148 -15.17 -5.70 -2.83
N SER A 149 -14.93 -6.11 -4.08
CA SER A 149 -15.90 -6.81 -4.95
C SER A 149 -15.51 -8.26 -5.22
N ILE A 150 -14.87 -8.92 -4.24
CA ILE A 150 -14.36 -10.29 -4.42
C ILE A 150 -15.54 -11.26 -4.46
N GLN A 151 -15.65 -12.02 -5.55
CA GLN A 151 -16.72 -13.00 -5.75
C GLN A 151 -16.27 -14.43 -5.47
N LYS A 152 -15.01 -14.73 -5.77
CA LYS A 152 -14.40 -16.06 -5.59
C LYS A 152 -13.02 -15.91 -5.02
N ILE A 153 -12.67 -16.83 -4.13
CA ILE A 153 -11.33 -16.92 -3.57
C ILE A 153 -10.68 -18.16 -4.14
N SER A 154 -9.65 -17.92 -4.96
CA SER A 154 -8.70 -18.92 -5.43
C SER A 154 -7.31 -18.51 -4.96
N GLY A 155 -6.45 -19.47 -4.61
CA GLY A 155 -5.06 -19.19 -4.27
C GLY A 155 -4.77 -18.99 -2.78
N LEU A 156 -5.76 -19.05 -1.88
CA LEU A 156 -5.49 -19.17 -0.43
C LEU A 156 -5.13 -20.61 -0.07
N GLN A 157 -3.92 -21.02 -0.43
CA GLN A 157 -3.38 -22.35 -0.16
C GLN A 157 -2.38 -22.30 1.00
N SER A 158 -2.26 -23.42 1.71
CA SER A 158 -1.37 -23.53 2.88
C SER A 158 0.10 -23.27 2.54
N ALA A 159 0.53 -23.56 1.31
CA ALA A 159 1.88 -23.29 0.81
C ALA A 159 2.23 -21.78 0.80
N ASP A 160 1.24 -20.92 0.54
CA ASP A 160 1.45 -19.47 0.37
C ASP A 160 1.08 -18.67 1.63
N PHE A 161 0.26 -19.24 2.52
CA PHE A 161 -0.32 -18.56 3.70
C PHE A 161 -0.21 -19.40 4.98
N ALA A 162 0.92 -20.08 5.16
CA ALA A 162 1.13 -21.00 6.28
C ALA A 162 0.93 -20.36 7.66
N ASN A 163 1.15 -19.06 7.81
CA ASN A 163 1.05 -18.35 9.10
C ASN A 163 -0.26 -17.59 9.29
N LEU A 164 -1.21 -17.67 8.35
CA LEU A 164 -2.41 -16.83 8.39
C LEU A 164 -3.35 -17.24 9.53
N VAL A 165 -3.59 -16.31 10.46
CA VAL A 165 -4.43 -16.51 11.65
C VAL A 165 -5.77 -15.79 11.51
N ILE A 166 -5.78 -14.62 10.87
CA ILE A 166 -6.96 -13.76 10.75
C ILE A 166 -7.19 -13.42 9.28
N LEU A 167 -8.40 -13.72 8.80
CA LEU A 167 -8.88 -13.37 7.47
C LEU A 167 -10.20 -12.62 7.56
N GLU A 168 -10.24 -11.41 7.02
CA GLU A 168 -11.41 -10.54 7.01
C GLU A 168 -11.84 -10.24 5.55
N LEU A 169 -13.07 -10.61 5.23
CA LEU A 169 -13.67 -10.62 3.90
C LEU A 169 -15.10 -10.06 3.89
N ARG A 170 -15.61 -9.50 4.99
CA ARG A 170 -16.96 -8.89 5.02
C ARG A 170 -17.10 -7.80 3.98
N ALA A 171 -18.34 -7.52 3.56
CA ALA A 171 -18.63 -6.55 2.51
C ALA A 171 -17.90 -6.86 1.19
N ASN A 172 -17.84 -8.13 0.82
CA ASN A 172 -17.52 -8.62 -0.53
C ASN A 172 -18.77 -9.27 -1.15
N GLN A 173 -18.61 -9.89 -2.32
CA GLN A 173 -19.68 -10.53 -3.10
C GLN A 173 -19.48 -12.06 -3.20
N LEU A 174 -18.95 -12.68 -2.13
CA LEU A 174 -18.55 -14.09 -2.15
C LEU A 174 -19.72 -15.02 -2.43
N GLU A 175 -19.59 -15.87 -3.44
CA GLU A 175 -20.62 -16.86 -3.81
C GLU A 175 -20.46 -18.18 -3.04
N THR A 176 -19.24 -18.50 -2.60
CA THR A 176 -18.89 -19.78 -1.97
C THR A 176 -17.74 -19.62 -0.97
N THR A 177 -17.66 -20.56 -0.03
CA THR A 177 -16.52 -20.73 0.89
C THR A 177 -15.60 -21.88 0.48
N SER A 178 -15.79 -22.48 -0.69
CA SER A 178 -14.86 -23.47 -1.23
C SER A 178 -13.52 -22.82 -1.57
N GLY A 179 -12.40 -23.53 -1.35
CA GLY A 179 -11.07 -23.05 -1.75
C GLY A 179 -10.19 -22.50 -0.62
N PHE A 180 -10.64 -22.58 0.64
CA PHE A 180 -9.78 -22.31 1.80
C PHE A 180 -8.99 -23.56 2.20
N ASP A 181 -7.67 -23.52 2.06
CA ASP A 181 -6.76 -24.45 2.74
C ASP A 181 -5.82 -23.65 3.64
N LEU A 182 -6.26 -23.37 4.86
CA LEU A 182 -5.58 -22.47 5.80
C LEU A 182 -5.51 -23.12 7.20
N PRO A 183 -4.53 -24.01 7.44
CA PRO A 183 -4.50 -24.87 8.62
C PRO A 183 -4.34 -24.12 9.96
N ASN A 184 -3.84 -22.88 9.92
CA ASN A 184 -3.59 -22.06 11.11
C ASN A 184 -4.65 -20.95 11.33
N LEU A 185 -5.69 -20.90 10.49
CA LEU A 185 -6.70 -19.86 10.58
C LEU A 185 -7.55 -20.01 11.85
N ARG A 186 -7.66 -18.95 12.64
CA ARG A 186 -8.43 -18.90 13.90
C ARG A 186 -9.62 -17.97 13.84
N LYS A 187 -9.58 -16.98 12.95
CA LYS A 187 -10.63 -15.97 12.80
C LYS A 187 -10.92 -15.75 11.33
N LEU A 188 -12.16 -16.00 10.94
CA LEU A 188 -12.66 -15.77 9.58
C LEU A 188 -13.90 -14.90 9.65
N TYR A 189 -13.88 -13.76 8.97
CA TYR A 189 -15.04 -12.88 8.92
C TYR A 189 -15.47 -12.78 7.46
N LEU A 190 -16.66 -13.29 7.12
CA LEU A 190 -17.17 -13.24 5.76
C LEU A 190 -18.70 -13.14 5.74
N VAL A 191 -19.25 -12.81 4.58
CA VAL A 191 -20.68 -12.92 4.27
C VAL A 191 -20.78 -13.48 2.86
N ILE A 192 -21.62 -14.49 2.65
CA ILE A 192 -21.85 -15.06 1.31
C ILE A 192 -23.20 -14.59 0.74
N GLN A 193 -23.22 -14.34 -0.57
CA GLN A 193 -24.42 -14.06 -1.34
C GLN A 193 -24.81 -15.34 -2.09
N ALA A 194 -25.51 -16.27 -1.42
CA ALA A 194 -26.04 -17.45 -2.07
C ALA A 194 -27.27 -17.09 -2.92
N SER A 195 -27.48 -17.80 -4.02
CA SER A 195 -28.66 -17.65 -4.91
C SER A 195 -30.01 -17.93 -4.22
N SER A 196 -30.00 -18.45 -2.98
CA SER A 196 -31.16 -18.66 -2.12
C SER A 196 -31.39 -17.59 -1.04
N GLY A 197 -30.60 -16.50 -1.05
CA GLY A 197 -30.70 -15.38 -0.09
C GLY A 197 -29.41 -15.13 0.69
N LEU A 198 -29.39 -14.04 1.47
CA LEU A 198 -28.23 -13.64 2.27
C LEU A 198 -28.02 -14.63 3.43
N GLN A 199 -26.92 -15.39 3.41
CA GLN A 199 -26.51 -16.26 4.52
C GLN A 199 -25.36 -15.56 5.26
N VAL A 200 -25.65 -15.01 6.43
CA VAL A 200 -24.61 -14.41 7.29
C VAL A 200 -23.94 -15.54 8.08
N GLN A 201 -22.82 -16.05 7.56
CA GLN A 201 -21.93 -16.90 8.35
C GLN A 201 -20.92 -16.03 9.09
N THR A 202 -21.20 -15.75 10.37
CA THR A 202 -20.14 -15.32 11.29
C THR A 202 -19.36 -16.59 11.67
N ALA A 203 -18.39 -16.98 10.84
CA ALA A 203 -17.57 -18.13 11.13
C ALA A 203 -16.45 -17.75 12.11
N ALA A 204 -16.72 -17.81 13.41
CA ALA A 204 -15.62 -18.09 14.34
C ALA A 204 -15.09 -19.48 13.96
N VAL A 205 -14.07 -19.55 13.10
CA VAL A 205 -13.42 -20.81 12.70
C VAL A 205 -12.61 -21.28 13.92
N CYS A 206 -13.31 -21.84 14.88
CA CYS A 206 -12.74 -22.73 15.87
C CYS A 206 -12.62 -24.10 15.20
N GLY A 207 -11.45 -24.36 14.60
CA GLY A 207 -11.01 -25.68 14.18
C GLY A 207 -11.60 -26.16 12.86
N PHE A 208 -10.72 -26.32 11.86
CA PHE A 208 -10.88 -27.37 10.86
C PHE A 208 -10.44 -28.71 11.47
#